data_AF-A0A4Q5QH32-F1
#
_entry.id   AF-A0A4Q5QH32-F1
#
_cell.length_a   1.000
_cell.length_b   1.000
_cell.length_c   1.000
_cell.angle_alpha   90.00
_cell.angle_beta   90.00
_cell.angle_gamma   90.00
#
_symmetry.space_group_name_H-M   'P 1'
#
loop_
_entity.id
_entity.type
_entity.pdbx_description
1 polymer ?
#
loop_
_entity_poly.entity_id
_entity_poly.type
_entity_poly.pdbx_seq_one_letter_code
_entity_poly.pdbx_strand_id
1 'polypeptide(L)' 'MRILLINPNTSQAVTDLVADHVRRQIGDRADLRAVTGRFGARYIASRAAAAIAGHAALDALAEHGDSCDAVYLACFGDPG' A
#
# COMPACT_ATOMS: atom_id res chain seq x y z
N MET A 1 8.02 15.82 3.11
CA MET A 1 7.33 15.01 2.09
C MET A 1 6.61 13.88 2.80
N ARG A 2 5.35 13.63 2.46
CA ARG A 2 4.54 12.55 3.03
C ARG A 2 4.23 11.52 1.94
N ILE A 3 4.60 10.27 2.19
CA ILE A 3 4.40 9.17 1.26
C ILE A 3 3.24 8.30 1.79
N LEU A 4 2.24 8.07 0.95
CA LEU A 4 1.22 7.04 1.17
C LEU A 4 1.77 5.69 0.69
N LEU A 5 2.00 4.76 1.61
CA LEU A 5 2.34 3.38 1.28
C LEU A 5 1.07 2.54 1.30
N ILE A 6 0.69 2.00 0.14
CA ILE A 6 -0.50 1.17 0.00
C ILE A 6 -0.09 -0.29 -0.16
N ASN A 7 -0.44 -1.13 0.80
CA ASN A 7 -0.49 -2.57 0.58
C ASN A 7 -1.90 -2.95 0.09
N PRO A 8 -2.08 -3.37 -1.18
CA PRO A 8 -3.41 -3.63 -1.73
C PRO A 8 -3.98 -5.02 -1.36
N ASN A 9 -3.26 -5.82 -0.56
CA ASN A 9 -3.82 -7.01 0.09
C ASN A 9 -4.35 -6.68 1.49
N THR A 10 -5.09 -7.62 2.09
CA THR A 10 -5.75 -7.41 3.39
C THR A 10 -4.90 -7.79 4.61
N SER A 11 -3.60 -8.08 4.42
CA SER A 11 -2.71 -8.52 5.49
C SER A 11 -1.99 -7.35 6.18
N GLN A 12 -2.44 -6.99 7.38
CA GLN A 12 -1.78 -5.95 8.19
C GLN A 12 -0.30 -6.26 8.46
N ALA A 13 0.03 -7.53 8.72
CA ALA A 13 1.41 -7.95 8.97
C ALA A 13 2.33 -7.68 7.76
N VAL A 14 1.81 -7.75 6.54
CA VAL A 14 2.59 -7.39 5.34
C VAL A 14 2.77 -5.88 5.25
N THR A 15 1.73 -5.10 5.56
CA THR A 15 1.81 -3.64 5.62
C THR A 15 2.87 -3.19 6.61
N ASP A 16 2.87 -3.75 7.83
CA ASP A 16 3.81 -3.42 8.89
C ASP A 16 5.25 -3.77 8.47
N LEU A 17 5.45 -4.98 7.91
CA LEU A 17 6.76 -5.44 7.42
C LEU A 17 7.36 -4.49 6.38
N VAL A 18 6.57 -4.08 5.38
CA VAL A 18 7.05 -3.19 4.32
C VAL A 18 7.25 -1.78 4.87
N ALA A 19 6.33 -1.28 5.70
CA ALA A 19 6.44 0.05 6.31
C ALA A 19 7.72 0.18 7.15
N ASP A 20 8.05 -0.83 7.95
CA ASP A 20 9.26 -0.86 8.75
C ASP A 20 10.53 -0.91 7.89
N HIS A 21 10.50 -1.65 6.78
CA HIS A 21 11.60 -1.64 5.82
C HIS A 21 11.81 -0.26 5.20
N VAL A 22 10.73 0.37 4.72
CA VAL A 22 10.79 1.69 4.08
C VAL A 22 11.24 2.76 5.08
N ARG A 23 10.71 2.76 6.31
CA ARG A 23 11.12 3.70 7.38
C ARG A 23 12.63 3.65 7.63
N ARG A 24 13.22 2.46 7.70
CA ARG A 24 14.68 2.30 7.86
C ARG A 24 15.49 2.86 6.69
N GLN A 25 14.93 2.85 5.49
CA GLN A 25 15.59 3.40 4.30
C GLN A 25 15.47 4.93 4.23
N ILE A 26 14.28 5.48 4.48
CA ILE A 26 14.03 6.91 4.30
C ILE A 26 14.56 7.74 5.48
N GLY A 27 14.58 7.21 6.71
CA GLY A 27 14.92 7.97 7.91
C GLY A 27 14.03 9.21 8.04
N ASP A 28 14.62 10.34 8.43
CA ASP A 28 13.88 11.61 8.64
C ASP A 28 13.59 12.39 7.33
N ARG A 29 13.88 11.80 6.16
CA ARG A 29 13.72 12.48 4.86
C ARG A 29 12.25 12.59 4.43
N ALA A 30 11.37 11.73 4.94
CA ALA A 30 9.94 11.73 4.62
C ALA A 30 9.11 11.07 5.74
N ASP A 31 7.83 11.47 5.86
CA ASP A 31 6.82 10.78 6.66
C ASP A 31 6.17 9.65 5.85
N LEU A 32 5.76 8.58 6.53
CA LEU A 32 5.14 7.42 5.91
C LEU A 32 3.77 7.13 6.52
N ARG A 33 2.72 7.30 5.70
CA ARG A 33 1.37 6.81 6.00
C ARG A 33 1.19 5.44 5.35
N ALA A 34 1.33 4.36 6.12
CA ALA A 34 1.13 3.00 5.62
C ALA A 34 -0.32 2.54 5.83
N VAL A 35 -0.94 1.98 4.80
CA VAL A 35 -2.35 1.55 4.81
C VAL A 35 -2.51 0.17 4.18
N THR A 36 -3.47 -0.58 4.72
CA THR A 36 -3.80 -1.94 4.29
C THR A 36 -5.10 -1.91 3.49
N GLY A 37 -5.18 -2.66 2.39
CA GLY A 37 -6.38 -2.81 1.59
C GLY A 37 -7.56 -3.28 2.45
N ARG A 38 -8.70 -2.60 2.31
CA ARG A 38 -9.89 -2.86 3.13
C ARG A 38 -10.65 -4.12 2.71
N PHE A 39 -10.44 -4.58 1.47
CA PHE A 39 -11.04 -5.78 0.90
C PHE A 39 -10.08 -6.48 -0.08
N GLY A 40 -10.44 -7.70 -0.47
CA GLY A 40 -9.68 -8.50 -1.44
C GLY A 40 -8.96 -9.68 -0.80
N ALA A 41 -7.94 -10.18 -1.48
CA ALA A 41 -7.20 -11.36 -1.04
C ALA A 41 -6.23 -11.02 0.10
N ARG A 42 -6.02 -11.97 1.03
CA ARG A 42 -4.96 -11.87 2.06
C ARG A 42 -3.56 -11.90 1.44
N TYR A 43 -3.42 -12.58 0.32
CA TYR A 43 -2.22 -12.64 -0.50
C TYR A 43 -2.59 -12.73 -1.97
N ILE A 44 -1.93 -11.95 -2.82
CA ILE A 44 -2.26 -11.81 -4.23
C ILE A 44 -1.43 -12.82 -5.02
N ALA A 45 -2.06 -13.93 -5.45
CA ALA A 45 -1.40 -15.03 -6.17
C ALA A 45 -2.12 -15.44 -7.47
N SER A 46 -3.06 -14.63 -7.94
CA SER A 46 -3.81 -14.90 -9.17
C SER A 46 -4.18 -13.61 -9.88
N ARG A 47 -4.48 -13.70 -11.18
CA ARG A 47 -4.93 -12.56 -12.00
C ARG A 47 -6.24 -11.96 -11.47
N ALA A 48 -7.16 -12.80 -11.00
CA ALA A 48 -8.42 -12.36 -10.41
C ALA A 48 -8.18 -11.60 -9.08
N ALA A 49 -7.29 -12.12 -8.22
CA ALA A 49 -6.91 -11.43 -6.98
C ALA A 49 -6.21 -10.09 -7.27
N ALA A 50 -5.37 -10.03 -8.32
CA ALA A 50 -4.71 -8.80 -8.74
C ALA A 50 -5.71 -7.74 -9.23
N ALA A 51 -6.74 -8.12 -9.99
CA ALA A 51 -7.79 -7.20 -10.42
C ALA A 51 -8.55 -6.59 -9.22
N ILE A 52 -8.87 -7.41 -8.22
CA ILE A 52 -9.52 -6.93 -6.98
C ILE A 52 -8.57 -6.03 -6.19
N ALA A 53 -7.28 -6.37 -6.11
CA ALA A 53 -6.26 -5.58 -5.45
C ALA A 53 -6.08 -4.19 -6.08
N GLY A 54 -6.22 -4.07 -7.41
CA GLY A 54 -6.20 -2.77 -8.08
C GLY A 54 -7.33 -1.85 -7.62
N HIS A 55 -8.54 -2.39 -7.45
CA HIS A 55 -9.64 -1.63 -6.85
C HIS A 55 -9.32 -1.30 -5.38
N ALA A 56 -8.84 -2.26 -4.59
CA ALA A 56 -8.47 -2.01 -3.20
C ALA A 56 -7.41 -0.90 -3.07
N ALA A 57 -6.47 -0.81 -4.01
CA ALA A 57 -5.48 0.26 -4.08
C ALA A 57 -6.11 1.63 -4.35
N LEU A 58 -7.05 1.70 -5.30
CA LEU A 58 -7.78 2.93 -5.62
C LEU A 58 -8.71 3.37 -4.47
N ASP A 59 -9.38 2.44 -3.78
CA ASP A 59 -10.16 2.72 -2.55
C ASP A 59 -9.28 3.33 -1.47
N ALA A 60 -8.10 2.74 -1.21
CA ALA A 60 -7.14 3.26 -0.25
C ALA A 60 -6.57 4.62 -0.67
N LEU A 61 -6.31 4.84 -1.96
CA LEU A 61 -5.85 6.14 -2.47
C LEU A 61 -6.91 7.22 -2.28
N ALA A 62 -8.17 6.94 -2.59
CA ALA A 62 -9.26 7.89 -2.42
C ALA A 62 -9.47 8.29 -0.95
N GLU A 63 -9.36 7.34 -0.02
CA GLU A 63 -9.58 7.57 1.41
C GLU A 63 -8.37 8.21 2.12
N HIS A 64 -7.15 8.01 1.61
CA HIS A 64 -5.91 8.34 2.34
C HIS A 64 -4.91 9.19 1.56
N GLY A 65 -5.18 9.47 0.28
CA GLY A 65 -4.29 10.24 -0.59
C GLY A 65 -4.21 11.71 -0.21
N ASP A 66 -5.25 12.25 0.42
CA ASP A 66 -5.25 13.63 0.90
C ASP A 66 -4.06 13.87 1.83
N SER A 67 -3.37 15.00 1.63
CA SER A 67 -2.13 15.39 2.34
C SER A 67 -0.88 14.54 2.08
N CYS A 68 -0.92 13.61 1.12
CA CYS A 68 0.27 12.88 0.67
C CYS A 68 0.83 13.47 -0.63
N ASP A 69 2.15 13.58 -0.70
CA ASP A 69 2.87 14.14 -1.87
C ASP A 69 3.17 13.06 -2.92
N ALA A 70 3.18 11.78 -2.51
CA ALA A 70 3.51 10.65 -3.35
C ALA A 70 2.83 9.36 -2.86
N VAL A 71 2.67 8.40 -3.77
CA VAL A 71 2.11 7.07 -3.49
C VAL A 71 3.16 6.00 -3.81
N TYR A 72 3.34 5.07 -2.88
CA TYR A 72 4.12 3.86 -3.07
C TYR A 72 3.19 2.65 -2.99
N LEU A 73 2.87 2.06 -4.15
CA LEU A 73 2.07 0.84 -4.23
C LEU A 73 2.97 -0.37 -3.89
N ALA A 74 2.83 -0.85 -2.66
CA ALA A 74 3.66 -1.91 -2.08
C ALA A 74 3.18 -3.31 -2.49
N CYS A 75 3.17 -3.61 -3.78
CA CYS A 75 2.84 -4.94 -4.29
C CYS A 75 3.61 -5.24 -5.58
N PHE A 76 4.43 -6.29 -5.58
CA PHE A 76 5.07 -6.74 -6.82
C PHE A 76 4.01 -7.10 -7.87
N GLY A 77 4.13 -6.53 -9.07
CA GLY A 77 3.13 -6.63 -10.13
C GLY A 77 2.16 -5.46 -10.20
N ASP A 78 2.29 -4.47 -9.31
CA ASP A 78 1.66 -3.15 -9.34
C ASP A 78 0.19 -3.17 -9.82
N PRO A 79 -0.72 -3.85 -9.10
CA PRO A 79 -2.11 -3.97 -9.53
C PRO A 79 -2.80 -2.59 -9.55
N GLY A 80 -3.22 -2.16 -10.74
CA GLY A 80 -3.74 -0.83 -11.04
C GLY A 80 -3.26 -0.38 -12.42
#